data_AF-A0A4Q1ALB2-F1
#
_entry.id   AF-A0A4Q1ALB2-F1
#
_cell.length_a   1.000
_cell.length_b   1.000
_cell.length_c   1.000
_cell.angle_alpha   90.00
_cell.angle_beta   90.00
_cell.angle_gamma   90.00
#
_symmetry.space_group_name_H-M   'P 1'
#
loop_
_entity.id
_entity.type
_entity.pdbx_description
1 polymer ?
#
loop_
_entity_poly.entity_id
_entity_poly.type
_entity_poly.pdbx_seq_one_letter_code
_entity_poly.pdbx_strand_id
1 'polypeptide(L)' 'MTQEEIKEFKDTIAKTIIPVVQNMTEEQIREIITLVEKEHENLPEGFGNMLYEQILIMKYNGRY' A
#
# COMPACT_ATOMS: atom_id res chain seq x y z
N MET A 1 -2.24 -0.34 16.08
CA MET A 1 -3.50 0.05 15.43
C MET A 1 -4.64 -0.76 16.04
N THR A 2 -5.78 -0.14 16.29
CA THR A 2 -7.03 -0.81 16.66
C THR A 2 -7.60 -1.55 15.44
N GLN A 3 -8.58 -2.43 15.66
CA GLN A 3 -9.24 -3.13 14.55
C GLN A 3 -9.96 -2.18 13.59
N GLU A 4 -10.48 -1.06 14.11
CA GLU A 4 -11.16 -0.04 13.33
C GLU A 4 -10.15 0.72 12.45
N GLU A 5 -9.02 1.14 13.00
CA GLU A 5 -7.95 1.80 12.25
C GLU A 5 -7.37 0.90 11.14
N ILE A 6 -7.21 -0.40 11.41
CA ILE A 6 -6.74 -1.36 10.40
C ILE A 6 -7.74 -1.46 9.25
N LYS A 7 -9.04 -1.46 9.57
CA LYS A 7 -10.09 -1.49 8.55
C LYS A 7 -10.09 -0.23 7.71
N GLU A 8 -10.04 0.94 8.34
CA GLU A 8 -9.99 2.22 7.62
C GLU A 8 -8.76 2.33 6.71
N PHE A 9 -7.61 1.84 7.18
CA PHE A 9 -6.39 1.78 6.39
C PHE A 9 -6.57 0.91 5.14
N LYS A 10 -7.09 -0.32 5.30
CA LYS A 10 -7.37 -1.21 4.17
C LYS A 10 -8.41 -0.63 3.22
N ASP A 11 -9.50 -0.08 3.73
CA ASP A 11 -10.54 0.57 2.93
C ASP A 11 -9.97 1.73 2.10
N THR A 12 -9.04 2.48 2.68
CA THR A 12 -8.35 3.58 2.00
C THR A 12 -7.50 3.04 0.85
N ILE A 13 -6.67 2.02 1.10
CA ILE A 13 -5.85 1.38 0.05
C ILE A 13 -6.74 0.85 -1.08
N ALA A 14 -7.83 0.15 -0.75
CA ALA A 14 -8.77 -0.41 -1.71
C ALA A 14 -9.38 0.66 -2.62
N LYS A 15 -9.74 1.82 -2.06
CA LYS A 15 -10.42 2.89 -2.80
C LYS A 15 -9.47 3.76 -3.61
N THR A 16 -8.26 4.00 -3.13
CA THR A 16 -7.35 5.00 -3.73
C THR A 16 -6.18 4.40 -4.48
N ILE A 17 -5.59 3.32 -3.98
CA ILE A 17 -4.34 2.76 -4.53
C ILE A 17 -4.64 1.60 -5.48
N ILE A 18 -5.52 0.65 -5.09
CA ILE A 18 -5.80 -0.55 -5.88
C ILE A 18 -6.20 -0.25 -7.33
N PRO A 19 -7.12 0.69 -7.62
CA PRO A 19 -7.52 0.99 -9.00
C PRO A 19 -6.35 1.44 -9.89
N VAL A 20 -5.33 2.08 -9.30
CA VAL A 20 -4.15 2.58 -10.01
C VAL A 20 -3.13 1.46 -10.23
N VAL A 21 -2.84 0.68 -9.18
CA VAL A 21 -1.79 -0.35 -9.21
C VAL A 21 -2.25 -1.69 -9.83
N GLN A 22 -3.55 -1.86 -10.11
CA GLN A 22 -4.10 -3.06 -10.76
C GLN A 22 -3.37 -3.40 -12.06
N ASN A 23 -3.01 -2.40 -12.86
CA ASN A 23 -2.32 -2.56 -14.14
C ASN A 23 -0.79 -2.39 -14.06
N MET A 24 -0.23 -2.24 -12.86
CA MET A 24 1.22 -2.09 -12.65
C MET A 24 1.88 -3.44 -12.35
N THR A 25 3.17 -3.56 -12.69
CA THR A 25 4.01 -4.68 -12.24
C THR A 25 4.42 -4.49 -10.78
N GLU A 26 4.83 -5.57 -10.11
CA GLU A 26 5.30 -5.50 -8.72
C GLU A 26 6.52 -4.59 -8.56
N GLU A 27 7.43 -4.59 -9.54
CA GLU A 27 8.61 -3.73 -9.58
C GLU A 27 8.22 -2.25 -9.62
N GLN A 28 7.28 -1.88 -10.49
CA GLN A 28 6.77 -0.50 -10.58
C GLN A 28 6.15 -0.03 -9.25
N ILE A 29 5.39 -0.90 -8.59
CA ILE A 29 4.78 -0.60 -7.29
C ILE A 29 5.88 -0.38 -6.23
N ARG A 30 6.90 -1.25 -6.20
CA ARG A 30 8.02 -1.15 -5.26
C ARG A 30 8.81 0.14 -5.47
N GLU A 31 9.10 0.51 -6.71
CA GLU A 31 9.83 1.74 -7.04
C GLU A 31 9.09 2.99 -6.56
N ILE A 32 7.78 3.07 -6.82
CA ILE A 32 6.94 4.19 -6.38
C ILE A 32 6.94 4.30 -4.86
N ILE A 33 6.74 3.19 -4.14
CA ILE A 33 6.73 3.20 -2.67
C ILE A 33 8.09 3.62 -2.11
N THR A 34 9.18 3.11 -2.69
CA THR A 34 10.54 3.47 -2.27
C THR A 34 10.80 4.96 -2.50
N LEU A 35 10.30 5.53 -3.59
CA LEU A 35 10.40 6.97 -3.87
C LEU A 35 9.63 7.78 -2.83
N VAL A 36 8.37 7.41 -2.53
CA VAL A 36 7.54 8.08 -1.52
C VAL A 36 8.18 8.01 -0.14
N GLU A 37 8.74 6.87 0.28
CA GLU A 37 9.47 6.76 1.55
C GLU A 37 10.67 7.71 1.62
N LYS A 38 11.42 7.87 0.52
CA LYS A 38 12.57 8.77 0.46
C LYS A 38 12.18 10.24 0.48
N GLU A 39 11.05 10.59 -0.15
CA GLU A 39 10.55 11.97 -0.21
C GLU A 39 9.85 12.41 1.08
N HIS A 40 9.47 11.46 1.94
CA HIS A 40 8.76 11.71 3.17
C HIS A 40 9.48 11.11 4.39
N GLU A 41 10.50 11.82 4.88
CA GLU A 41 11.31 11.43 6.06
C GLU A 41 10.49 11.28 7.36
N ASN A 42 9.26 11.82 7.39
CA ASN A 42 8.36 11.71 8.54
C ASN A 42 7.54 10.41 8.56
N LEU A 43 7.65 9.56 7.53
CA LEU A 43 6.97 8.28 7.53
C LEU A 43 7.63 7.34 8.54
N PRO A 44 6.84 6.55 9.29
CA PRO A 44 7.38 5.55 10.19
C PRO A 44 8.28 4.55 9.45
N GLU A 45 9.37 4.14 10.08
CA GLU A 45 10.26 3.12 9.52
C GLU A 45 9.47 1.83 9.22
N GLY A 46 9.65 1.28 8.02
CA GLY A 46 8.97 0.07 7.56
C GLY A 46 7.54 0.27 7.06
N PHE A 47 7.03 1.51 7.01
CA PHE A 47 5.70 1.81 6.48
C PHE A 47 5.53 1.40 5.02
N GLY A 48 6.50 1.69 4.15
CA GLY A 48 6.43 1.34 2.73
C GLY A 48 6.48 -0.16 2.50
N ASN A 49 7.28 -0.91 3.27
CA ASN A 49 7.25 -2.37 3.24
C ASN A 49 5.86 -2.91 3.62
N MET A 50 5.27 -2.40 4.69
CA MET A 50 3.91 -2.76 5.11
C MET A 50 2.88 -2.45 4.01
N LEU A 51 2.95 -1.25 3.43
CA LEU A 51 2.03 -0.80 2.37
C LEU A 51 2.17 -1.67 1.12
N TYR A 52 3.40 -1.98 0.72
CA TYR A 52 3.72 -2.85 -0.41
C TYR A 52 3.09 -4.23 -0.23
N GLU A 53 3.28 -4.85 0.95
CA GLU A 53 2.68 -6.15 1.26
C GLU A 53 1.15 -6.10 1.19
N GLN A 54 0.51 -5.07 1.76
CA GLN A 54 -0.95 -4.94 1.69
C GLN A 54 -1.44 -4.79 0.26
N ILE A 55 -0.75 -3.99 -0.57
CA ILE A 55 -1.08 -3.83 -1.98
C ILE A 55 -1.02 -5.16 -2.73
N LEU A 56 0.04 -5.96 -2.54
CA LEU A 56 0.17 -7.26 -3.19
C LEU A 56 -0.94 -8.22 -2.76
N ILE A 57 -1.20 -8.31 -1.46
CA ILE A 57 -2.28 -9.14 -0.91
C ILE A 57 -3.62 -8.76 -1.56
N MET A 58 -3.94 -7.48 -1.61
CA MET A 58 -5.23 -7.00 -2.13
C MET A 58 -5.33 -7.14 -3.65
N LYS A 59 -4.24 -6.89 -4.39
CA LYS A 59 -4.16 -7.05 -5.84
C LYS A 59 -4.42 -8.50 -6.27
N TYR A 60 -3.87 -9.47 -5.54
CA TYR A 60 -3.96 -10.89 -5.92
C TYR A 60 -5.12 -11.65 -5.25
N ASN A 61 -5.57 -11.25 -4.07
CA ASN A 61 -6.62 -11.98 -3.35
C ASN A 61 -8.05 -11.48 -3.63
N GLY A 62 -8.23 -10.32 -4.28
CA GLY A 62 -9.53 -9.83 -4.74
C GLY A 62 -10.63 -9.65 -3.67
N ARG A 63 -10.28 -9.79 -2.38
CA ARG A 63 -11.18 -9.64 -1.23
C ARG A 63 -10.76 -8.39 -0.47
N TYR A 64 -11.46 -7.31 -0.74
CA TYR A 64 -11.39 -6.03 -0.04
C TYR A 64 -12.79 -5.45 0.08
#